data_AF-A0A6I1KH12-F1
#
_entry.id   AF-A0A6I1KH12-F1
#
_cell.length_a   1.000
_cell.length_b   1.000
_cell.length_c   1.000
_cell.angle_alpha   90.00
_cell.angle_beta   90.00
_cell.angle_gamma   90.00
#
_symmetry.space_group_name_H-M   'P 1'
#
loop_
_entity.id
_entity.type
_entity.pdbx_description
1 polymer ?
#
loop_
_entity_poly.entity_id
_entity_poly.type
_entity_poly.pdbx_seq_one_letter_code
_entity_poly.pdbx_strand_id
1 'polypeptide(L)'
;MKVEIGKRLKSLRMGKGLTQKELAARVSGGLDYTYIGKIERGEQLPSLKILLKISEALSVSVNHFFQDDAAPVLVGIPFADLKRLVKAKKGSELLRALKLLHEDDIPLMVEIIHVLSRHRKALTRTTEEQVPMAAEEGAPYGKK
;
A
#
# COMPACT_ATOMS: atom_id res chain seq x y z
N MET A 1 -0.81 -4.87 -5.59
CA MET A 1 -0.63 -4.97 -4.13
C MET A 1 -1.05 -6.33 -3.56
N LYS A 2 -2.34 -6.75 -3.57
CA LYS A 2 -2.76 -8.04 -2.98
C LYS A 2 -2.02 -9.26 -3.55
N VAL A 3 -2.03 -9.38 -4.88
CA VAL A 3 -1.37 -10.47 -5.61
C VAL A 3 0.14 -10.49 -5.35
N GLU A 4 0.76 -9.31 -5.22
CA GLU A 4 2.20 -9.18 -5.00
C GLU A 4 2.61 -9.64 -3.60
N ILE A 5 1.90 -9.19 -2.57
CA ILE A 5 2.12 -9.62 -1.17
C ILE A 5 1.87 -11.13 -1.03
N GLY A 6 0.81 -11.66 -1.65
CA GLY A 6 0.50 -13.09 -1.62
C GLY A 6 1.59 -13.96 -2.23
N LYS A 7 2.11 -13.56 -3.40
CA LYS A 7 3.23 -14.26 -4.07
C LYS A 7 4.51 -14.23 -3.23
N ARG A 8 4.83 -13.09 -2.62
CA ARG A 8 6.00 -12.95 -1.74
C ARG A 8 5.86 -13.79 -0.49
N LEU A 9 4.69 -13.78 0.15
CA LEU A 9 4.41 -14.66 1.29
C LEU A 9 4.63 -16.12 0.95
N LYS A 10 4.08 -16.59 -0.18
CA LYS A 10 4.27 -17.96 -0.64
C LYS A 10 5.75 -18.28 -0.86
N SER A 11 6.49 -17.37 -1.50
CA SER A 11 7.91 -17.56 -1.81
C SER A 11 8.76 -17.63 -0.54
N LEU A 12 8.56 -16.71 0.40
CA LEU A 12 9.25 -16.71 1.70
C LEU A 12 8.92 -17.97 2.51
N ARG A 13 7.65 -18.37 2.57
CA ARG A 13 7.22 -19.59 3.26
C ARG A 13 7.89 -20.83 2.68
N MET A 14 7.86 -20.96 1.36
CA MET A 14 8.47 -22.11 0.66
C MET A 14 9.99 -22.13 0.81
N GLY A 15 10.65 -20.97 0.78
CA GLY A 15 12.09 -20.86 1.03
C GLY A 15 12.50 -21.30 2.45
N LYS A 16 11.57 -21.29 3.41
CA LYS A 16 11.75 -21.83 4.76
C LYS A 16 11.30 -23.30 4.91
N GLY A 17 10.85 -23.93 3.83
CA GLY A 17 10.39 -25.33 3.82
C GLY A 17 9.08 -25.58 4.58
N LEU A 18 8.25 -24.54 4.79
CA LEU A 18 7.05 -24.65 5.63
C LEU A 18 5.79 -24.91 4.81
N THR A 19 4.88 -25.72 5.33
CA THR A 19 3.48 -25.79 4.91
C THR A 19 2.70 -24.57 5.40
N GLN A 20 1.53 -24.32 4.81
CA GLN A 20 0.63 -23.24 5.28
C GLN A 20 0.19 -23.45 6.73
N LYS A 21 -0.03 -24.72 7.14
CA LYS A 21 -0.39 -25.09 8.51
C LYS A 21 0.74 -24.79 9.50
N GLU A 22 1.98 -25.14 9.15
CA GLU A 22 3.14 -24.87 10.00
C GLU A 22 3.40 -23.37 10.14
N LEU A 23 3.29 -22.59 9.06
CA LEU A 23 3.41 -21.14 9.15
C LEU A 23 2.32 -20.56 10.06
N ALA A 24 1.07 -20.98 9.87
CA ALA A 24 -0.06 -20.49 10.66
C ALA A 24 0.09 -20.80 12.16
N ALA A 25 0.66 -21.96 12.50
CA ALA A 25 0.97 -22.35 13.87
C ALA A 25 2.15 -21.57 14.48
N ARG A 26 3.15 -21.16 13.68
CA ARG A 26 4.29 -20.36 14.14
C ARG A 26 3.94 -18.90 14.42
N VAL A 27 2.88 -18.39 13.81
CA VAL A 27 2.46 -17.00 14.04
C VAL A 27 1.98 -16.82 15.47
N SER A 28 2.50 -15.80 16.17
CA SER A 28 2.13 -15.49 17.54
C SER A 28 0.61 -15.26 17.71
N GLY A 29 0.00 -16.05 18.59
CA GLY A 29 -1.46 -16.11 18.80
C GLY A 29 -2.21 -17.06 17.86
N GLY A 30 -1.51 -17.74 16.96
CA GLY A 30 -2.06 -18.63 15.95
C GLY A 30 -2.82 -17.90 14.84
N LEU A 31 -2.82 -18.49 13.64
CA LEU A 31 -3.74 -18.12 12.56
C LEU A 31 -4.43 -19.36 12.03
N ASP A 32 -5.60 -19.16 11.42
CA ASP A 32 -6.20 -20.19 10.59
C ASP A 32 -5.33 -20.40 9.33
N TYR A 33 -4.92 -21.64 9.06
CA TYR A 33 -4.11 -21.96 7.88
C TYR A 33 -4.82 -21.62 6.55
N THR A 34 -6.16 -21.66 6.53
CA THR A 34 -6.95 -21.26 5.37
C THR A 34 -6.81 -19.76 5.10
N TYR A 35 -6.58 -18.95 6.14
CA TYR A 35 -6.31 -17.53 5.98
C TYR A 35 -4.96 -17.29 5.30
N ILE A 36 -3.90 -18.02 5.68
CA ILE A 36 -2.62 -18.00 4.96
C ILE A 36 -2.83 -18.34 3.48
N GLY A 37 -3.61 -19.39 3.18
CA GLY A 37 -3.92 -19.77 1.80
C GLY A 37 -4.66 -18.68 1.02
N LYS A 38 -5.64 -18.01 1.63
CA LYS A 38 -6.36 -16.87 1.03
C LYS A 38 -5.42 -15.69 0.76
N ILE A 39 -4.45 -15.43 1.63
CA ILE A 39 -3.45 -14.38 1.41
C ILE A 39 -2.56 -14.74 0.22
N GLU A 40 -2.04 -15.97 0.17
CA GLU A 40 -1.13 -16.41 -0.89
C GLU A 40 -1.76 -16.39 -2.29
N ARG A 41 -3.07 -16.64 -2.38
CA ARG A 41 -3.84 -16.53 -3.63
C ARG A 41 -4.26 -15.09 -3.97
N GLY A 42 -3.98 -14.12 -3.08
CA GLY A 42 -4.37 -12.72 -3.25
C GLY A 42 -5.86 -12.45 -3.01
N GLU A 43 -6.60 -13.42 -2.48
CA GLU A 43 -8.04 -13.31 -2.18
C GLU A 43 -8.27 -12.38 -0.98
N GLN A 44 -7.37 -12.43 0.00
CA GLN A 44 -7.45 -11.60 1.21
C GLN A 44 -6.15 -10.82 1.44
N LEU A 45 -6.28 -9.54 1.79
CA LEU A 45 -5.14 -8.72 2.20
C LEU A 45 -5.02 -8.75 3.73
N PRO A 46 -3.86 -9.09 4.30
CA PRO A 46 -3.66 -8.99 5.74
C PRO A 46 -3.52 -7.53 6.19
N SER A 47 -3.89 -7.26 7.44
CA SER A 47 -3.52 -5.98 8.06
C SER A 47 -2.02 -5.91 8.30
N LEU A 48 -1.47 -4.71 8.46
CA LEU A 48 -0.05 -4.54 8.78
C LEU A 48 0.34 -5.29 10.07
N LYS A 49 -0.53 -5.30 11.09
CA LYS A 49 -0.32 -6.05 12.32
C LYS A 49 -0.17 -7.56 12.05
N ILE A 50 -0.99 -8.13 11.18
CA ILE A 50 -0.87 -9.55 10.79
C ILE A 50 0.40 -9.77 9.99
N LEU A 51 0.74 -8.87 9.07
CA LEU A 51 1.94 -8.99 8.26
C LEU A 51 3.22 -8.93 9.09
N LEU A 52 3.27 -8.07 10.12
CA LEU A 52 4.37 -8.02 11.10
C LEU A 52 4.53 -9.37 11.82
N LYS A 53 3.45 -9.93 12.35
CA LYS A 53 3.49 -11.24 13.01
C LYS A 53 3.95 -12.37 12.08
N ILE A 54 3.55 -12.32 10.81
CA ILE A 54 3.99 -13.27 9.79
C ILE A 54 5.49 -13.08 9.49
N SER A 55 5.96 -11.83 9.41
CA SER A 55 7.37 -11.51 9.19
C SER A 55 8.26 -12.03 10.32
N GLU A 56 7.81 -11.88 11.57
CA GLU A 56 8.46 -12.44 12.77
C GLU A 56 8.52 -13.96 12.71
N ALA A 57 7.39 -14.63 12.39
CA ALA A 57 7.31 -16.09 12.29
C ALA A 57 8.20 -16.68 11.17
N LEU A 58 8.49 -15.89 10.14
CA LEU A 58 9.40 -16.23 9.04
C LEU A 58 10.85 -15.77 9.31
N SER A 59 11.07 -15.01 10.39
CA SER A 59 12.34 -14.36 10.73
C SER A 59 12.91 -13.54 9.57
N VAL A 60 12.07 -12.69 9.00
CA VAL A 60 12.42 -11.74 7.94
C VAL A 60 11.89 -10.37 8.29
N SER A 61 12.51 -9.32 7.74
CA SER A 61 11.91 -7.98 7.82
C SER A 61 10.60 -7.94 7.03
N VAL A 62 9.63 -7.19 7.55
CA VAL A 62 8.34 -6.92 6.87
C VAL A 62 8.53 -6.29 5.48
N ASN A 63 9.69 -5.66 5.24
CA ASN A 63 10.00 -5.01 3.97
C ASN A 63 10.13 -6.02 2.81
N HIS A 64 10.43 -7.29 3.09
CA HIS A 64 10.45 -8.36 2.07
C HIS A 64 9.09 -8.58 1.40
N PHE A 65 7.98 -8.12 1.99
CA PHE A 65 6.67 -8.17 1.32
C PHE A 65 6.48 -7.02 0.31
N PHE A 66 7.36 -6.02 0.30
CA PHE A 66 7.20 -4.75 -0.43
C PHE A 66 8.35 -4.39 -1.38
N GLN A 67 9.44 -5.16 -1.41
CA GLN A 67 10.53 -4.98 -2.39
C GLN A 67 10.11 -5.27 -3.84
N ASP A 68 9.89 -4.22 -4.63
CA ASP A 68 9.84 -4.30 -6.10
C ASP A 68 11.26 -4.21 -6.68
N ASP A 69 11.57 -5.05 -7.68
CA ASP A 69 12.82 -5.03 -8.48
C ASP A 69 12.96 -3.78 -9.37
N ALA A 70 11.98 -2.87 -9.34
CA ALA A 70 12.02 -1.64 -10.10
C ALA A 70 12.85 -0.59 -9.33
N ALA A 71 14.15 -0.57 -9.60
CA ALA A 71 15.00 0.56 -9.25
C ALA A 71 14.33 1.86 -9.76
N PRO A 72 14.03 2.84 -8.90
CA PRO A 72 13.62 4.13 -9.38
C PRO A 72 14.80 4.74 -10.12
N VAL A 73 14.60 5.05 -11.40
CA VAL A 73 15.45 6.05 -12.07
C VAL A 73 15.38 7.30 -11.20
N LEU A 74 16.51 7.68 -10.60
CA LEU A 74 16.64 8.92 -9.83
C LEU A 74 16.35 10.09 -10.76
N VAL A 75 15.10 10.52 -10.83
CA VAL A 75 14.72 11.82 -11.40
C VAL A 75 14.86 12.84 -10.29
N GLY A 76 15.74 13.81 -10.50
CA GLY A 76 16.06 14.86 -9.52
C GLY A 76 14.80 15.62 -9.10
N ILE A 77 14.43 15.48 -7.83
CA ILE A 77 13.39 16.32 -7.21
C ILE A 77 13.89 17.77 -7.26
N PRO A 78 13.17 18.71 -7.90
CA PRO A 78 13.57 20.10 -7.92
C PRO A 78 13.74 20.65 -6.49
N PHE A 79 14.82 21.38 -6.24
CA PHE A 79 15.09 21.95 -4.90
C PHE A 79 13.94 22.86 -4.40
N ALA A 80 13.20 23.48 -5.32
CA ALA A 80 12.02 24.26 -5.00
C ALA A 80 10.91 23.43 -4.33
N ASP A 81 10.70 22.18 -4.74
CA ASP A 81 9.68 21.31 -4.16
C ASP A 81 10.07 20.85 -2.76
N LEU A 82 11.35 20.55 -2.54
CA LEU A 82 11.86 20.25 -1.20
C LEU A 82 11.71 21.47 -0.27
N LYS A 83 12.05 22.68 -0.76
CA LYS A 83 11.90 23.92 0.01
C LYS A 83 10.43 24.19 0.38
N ARG A 84 9.49 23.93 -0.53
CA ARG A 84 8.05 24.03 -0.26
C ARG A 84 7.59 23.01 0.79
N LEU A 85 8.06 21.77 0.69
CA LEU A 85 7.74 20.72 1.66
C LEU A 85 8.21 21.09 3.07
N VAL A 86 9.44 21.57 3.21
CA VAL A 86 10.01 21.95 4.53
C VAL A 86 9.32 23.17 5.13
N LYS A 87 8.85 24.12 4.31
CA LYS A 87 8.10 25.29 4.80
C LYS A 87 6.73 24.93 5.37
N ALA A 88 6.11 23.85 4.90
CA ALA A 88 4.83 23.40 5.44
C ALA A 88 5.06 22.71 6.80
N LYS A 89 4.33 23.10 7.85
CA LYS A 89 4.45 22.50 9.20
C LYS A 89 4.43 20.96 9.15
N LYS A 90 3.44 20.37 8.48
CA LYS A 90 3.30 18.92 8.29
C LYS A 90 4.45 18.30 7.48
N GLY A 91 5.00 19.02 6.50
CA GLY A 91 6.13 18.53 5.71
C GLY A 91 7.44 18.52 6.50
N SER A 92 7.64 19.51 7.38
CA SER A 92 8.77 19.52 8.31
C SER A 92 8.69 18.38 9.34
N GLU A 93 7.48 18.05 9.81
CA GLU A 93 7.22 16.92 10.72
C GLU A 93 7.53 15.58 10.03
N LEU A 94 7.06 15.40 8.78
CA LEU A 94 7.39 14.23 7.98
C LEU A 94 8.90 14.08 7.79
N LEU A 95 9.61 15.16 7.44
CA LEU A 95 11.05 15.12 7.23
C LEU A 95 11.81 14.73 8.51
N ARG A 96 11.34 15.19 9.68
CA ARG A 96 11.91 14.76 10.98
C ARG A 96 11.66 13.28 11.24
N ALA A 97 10.46 12.79 10.97
CA ALA A 97 10.14 11.37 11.13
C ALA A 97 11.00 10.49 10.21
N LEU A 98 11.24 10.92 8.97
CA LEU A 98 12.11 10.19 8.03
C LEU A 98 13.57 10.09 8.51
N LYS A 99 14.07 11.01 9.34
CA LYS A 99 15.42 10.91 9.93
C LYS A 99 15.55 9.80 10.96
N LEU A 100 14.45 9.28 11.48
CA LEU A 100 14.41 8.18 12.45
C LEU A 100 14.23 6.81 11.77
N LEU A 101 14.05 6.79 10.44
CA LEU A 101 13.76 5.59 9.68
C LEU A 101 15.04 4.78 9.43
N HIS A 102 15.00 3.47 9.68
CA HIS A 102 16.08 2.56 9.31
C HIS A 102 16.08 2.33 7.80
N GLU A 103 17.26 2.11 7.20
CA GLU A 103 17.38 1.91 5.74
C GLU A 103 16.54 0.74 5.24
N ASP A 104 16.48 -0.35 6.02
CA ASP A 104 15.67 -1.51 5.68
C ASP A 104 14.19 -1.17 5.49
N ASP A 105 13.66 -0.16 6.18
CA ASP A 105 12.23 0.24 6.20
C ASP A 105 11.85 1.17 5.06
N ILE A 106 12.82 1.69 4.31
CA ILE A 106 12.60 2.57 3.16
C ILE A 106 11.65 1.95 2.11
N PRO A 107 11.78 0.66 1.71
CA PRO A 107 10.89 0.05 0.71
C PRO A 107 9.42 0.06 1.13
N LEU A 108 9.12 -0.25 2.40
CA LEU A 108 7.75 -0.18 2.92
C LEU A 108 7.22 1.26 2.89
N MET A 109 8.03 2.23 3.31
CA MET A 109 7.62 3.64 3.31
C MET A 109 7.32 4.16 1.90
N VAL A 110 8.13 3.79 0.92
CA VAL A 110 7.87 4.10 -0.49
C VAL A 110 6.55 3.47 -0.94
N GLU A 111 6.29 2.21 -0.62
CA GLU A 111 5.04 1.56 -1.01
C GLU A 111 3.82 2.17 -0.30
N ILE A 112 3.93 2.57 0.96
CA ILE A 112 2.89 3.32 1.68
C ILE A 112 2.57 4.61 0.92
N ILE A 113 3.58 5.38 0.51
CA ILE A 113 3.40 6.62 -0.25
C ILE A 113 2.70 6.33 -1.59
N HIS A 114 3.11 5.30 -2.32
CA HIS A 114 2.47 4.90 -3.58
C HIS A 114 1.00 4.49 -3.38
N VAL A 115 0.70 3.69 -2.35
CA VAL A 115 -0.67 3.26 -2.01
C VAL A 115 -1.55 4.47 -1.71
N LEU A 116 -1.08 5.40 -0.86
CA LEU A 116 -1.81 6.62 -0.51
C LEU A 116 -2.02 7.52 -1.74
N SER A 117 -1.04 7.60 -2.65
CA SER A 117 -1.14 8.37 -3.89
C SER A 117 -2.19 7.77 -4.85
N ARG A 118 -2.15 6.45 -5.08
CA ARG A 118 -3.14 5.74 -5.89
C ARG A 118 -4.55 5.90 -5.34
N HIS A 119 -4.72 5.76 -4.02
CA HIS A 119 -6.04 5.90 -3.38
C HIS A 119 -6.61 7.32 -3.57
N ARG A 120 -5.80 8.36 -3.40
CA ARG A 120 -6.23 9.74 -3.57
C ARG A 120 -6.67 10.05 -5.00
N LYS A 121 -5.91 9.56 -5.99
CA LYS A 121 -6.29 9.68 -7.42
C LYS A 121 -7.61 8.97 -7.73
N ALA A 122 -7.86 7.82 -7.09
CA ALA A 122 -9.13 7.10 -7.24
C ALA A 122 -10.30 7.90 -6.65
N LEU A 123 -10.13 8.48 -5.45
CA LEU A 123 -11.15 9.31 -4.79
C LEU A 123 -11.50 10.58 -5.56
N THR A 124 -10.51 11.25 -6.17
CA THR A 124 -10.76 12.46 -6.97
C THR A 124 -11.49 12.16 -8.28
N ARG A 125 -11.28 10.98 -8.87
CA ARG A 125 -12.01 10.54 -10.08
C ARG A 125 -13.48 10.23 -9.80
N THR A 126 -13.79 9.65 -8.64
CA THR A 126 -15.19 9.34 -8.26
C THR A 126 -16.01 10.59 -7.94
N THR A 127 -15.37 11.73 -7.62
CA THR A 127 -16.08 13.00 -7.36
C THR A 127 -16.40 13.77 -8.64
N GLU A 128 -15.64 13.58 -9.72
CA GLU A 128 -15.88 14.23 -11.01
C GLU A 128 -16.97 13.52 -11.84
N GLU A 129 -17.19 12.22 -11.64
CA GLU A 129 -18.22 11.43 -12.35
C GLU A 129 -19.64 11.53 -11.74
N GLN A 130 -19.82 12.24 -10.62
CA GLN A 130 -21.11 12.38 -9.92
C GLN A 130 -21.79 13.75 -10.11
N VAL A 131 -21.40 14.57 -11.09
CA VAL A 131 -22.18 15.78 -11.41
C VAL A 131 -23.42 15.34 -12.20
N PRO A 132 -24.65 15.42 -11.63
CA PRO A 132 -25.84 15.15 -12.42
C PRO A 132 -25.95 16.25 -13.47
N MET A 133 -26.02 15.83 -14.73
CA MET A 133 -26.35 16.66 -15.88
C MET A 133 -27.65 17.40 -15.56
N ALA A 134 -27.54 18.67 -15.13
CA ALA A 134 -28.71 19.51 -14.91
C ALA A 134 -29.50 19.53 -16.21
N ALA A 135 -30.75 19.07 -16.14
CA ALA A 135 -31.66 19.08 -17.26
C ALA A 135 -31.74 20.50 -17.81
N GLU A 136 -31.37 20.68 -19.08
CA GLU A 136 -31.60 21.92 -19.79
C GLU A 136 -33.11 22.23 -19.76
N GLU A 137 -33.44 23.40 -19.21
CA GLU A 137 -34.78 23.99 -19.29
C GLU A 137 -35.11 24.26 -20.77
N GLY A 138 -35.86 23.34 -21.38
CA GLY A 138 -36.47 23.54 -22.68
C GLY A 138 -37.56 24.62 -22.62
N ALA A 139 -37.35 25.68 -23.39
CA ALA A 139 -38.16 26.89 -23.55
C ALA A 139 -39.66 26.63 -23.92
N PRO A 140 -40.54 27.64 -23.77
CA PRO A 140 -41.99 27.46 -23.79
C PRO A 140 -42.52 27.30 -25.22
N TYR A 141 -43.35 26.29 -25.45
CA TYR A 141 -44.04 26.12 -26.73
C TYR A 141 -45.07 27.24 -26.93
N GLY A 142 -44.83 28.03 -27.97
CA GLY A 142 -45.71 29.08 -28.47
C GLY A 142 -46.95 28.52 -29.20
N LYS A 143 -47.97 29.38 -29.20
CA LYS A 143 -49.33 29.24 -29.76
C LYS A 143 -49.40 28.62 -31.16
N LYS A 144 -50.43 27.80 -31.39
CA LYS A 144 -51.48 28.04 -32.40
C LYS A 144 -52.78 27.36 -31.96
#